data_AF-A0A080WX13-F1
#
_entry.id   AF-A0A080WX13-F1
#
_cell.length_a   1.000
_cell.length_b   1.000
_cell.length_c   1.000
_cell.angle_alpha   90.00
_cell.angle_beta   90.00
_cell.angle_gamma   90.00
#
_symmetry.space_group_name_H-M   'P 1'
#
loop_
_entity.id
_entity.type
_entity.pdbx_description
1 polymer ?
#
loop_
_entity_poly.entity_id
_entity_poly.type
_entity_poly.pdbx_seq_one_letter_code
_entity_poly.pdbx_strand_id
1 'polypeptide(L)'
;MLNERFVELTKAYKTLTDEEIRNNYIQFGHPDGKQSFSIGIALPKFIVTEGNGKFVLLLYGILFGVLLPYTVGRWWYGNQRYTKDNVLVASAGNLFREYKPGLTGGDMIGTMSIGDEYTELLNGDHAHSGLAKIEKKIFESVDMSPTDKLALSKLDDERRRKALALLWAYLGRVDLEDNTLNNEKFQVAPPAVTLNNAFTTIALAFGNLQPIMTSLHTSQNLIQAIAPNSSPLLQLPYFTPNVVRSVEGEHSKTHMTIQKFMKLPEVKRRSMTIGSGLLTDSQYQTAVSVARRIPALELCKAVLRVQSEKVITPSSLVQLVVKARFVPPGCEYVPPVKESDLVIEDIDEDAIADAQTGNATVDPKEKEKKTQSEKEDEPEIQPPLAHAPYFARDHSPRWHIFLADVKQDRMAVPPFTFTKFDKPIFDDEGKPTFNVQTMKMQFQAPPQVGSFPFVLNIVCDSYIGFDQEQEITLEVEDLEKAAAVAQEDDISEPDEDSIAGQMQALKTGQAPPKKKRVAESSEDDESDTDGDAADDTSETDTETDTDGE
;
A
#
# COMPACT_ATOMS: atom_id res chain seq x y z
N MET A 1 -46.11 46.00 -20.79
CA MET A 1 -45.26 47.14 -20.41
C MET A 1 -45.96 48.50 -20.42
N LEU A 2 -46.32 49.11 -21.56
CA LEU A 2 -47.00 50.44 -21.56
C LEU A 2 -48.39 50.41 -20.87
N ASN A 3 -49.19 49.37 -21.13
CA ASN A 3 -50.50 49.21 -20.49
C ASN A 3 -50.41 48.93 -18.98
N GLU A 4 -49.45 48.14 -18.52
CA GLU A 4 -49.28 47.84 -17.08
C GLU A 4 -48.88 49.09 -16.30
N ARG A 5 -47.93 49.88 -16.84
CA ARG A 5 -47.50 51.13 -16.23
C ARG A 5 -48.62 52.16 -16.18
N PHE A 6 -49.47 52.20 -17.22
CA PHE A 6 -50.66 53.04 -17.22
C PHE A 6 -51.69 52.60 -16.18
N VAL A 7 -51.88 51.29 -16.01
CA VAL A 7 -52.77 50.73 -14.97
C VAL A 7 -52.25 51.06 -13.57
N GLU A 8 -50.94 50.92 -13.32
CA GLU A 8 -50.32 51.30 -12.05
C GLU A 8 -50.44 52.80 -11.76
N LEU A 9 -50.17 53.66 -12.74
CA LEU A 9 -50.35 55.10 -12.60
C LEU A 9 -51.81 55.47 -12.32
N THR A 10 -52.76 54.82 -13.01
CA THR A 10 -54.19 55.04 -12.79
C THR A 10 -54.60 54.57 -11.40
N LYS A 11 -54.07 53.42 -10.93
CA LYS A 11 -54.31 52.92 -9.57
C LYS A 11 -53.73 53.86 -8.53
N ALA A 12 -52.51 54.35 -8.71
CA ALA A 12 -51.87 55.31 -7.81
C ALA A 12 -52.66 56.63 -7.74
N TYR A 13 -53.07 57.16 -8.89
CA TYR A 13 -53.93 58.35 -8.96
C TYR A 13 -55.24 58.12 -8.18
N LYS A 14 -55.96 57.03 -8.49
CA LYS A 14 -57.20 56.67 -7.81
C LYS A 14 -57.02 56.50 -6.29
N THR A 15 -55.91 55.91 -5.86
CA THR A 15 -55.60 55.75 -4.43
C THR A 15 -55.39 57.08 -3.72
N LEU A 16 -54.91 58.11 -4.41
CA LEU A 16 -54.69 59.45 -3.85
C LEU A 16 -55.94 60.33 -3.90
N THR A 17 -56.82 60.12 -4.87
CA THR A 17 -58.00 60.99 -5.07
C THR A 17 -59.30 60.44 -4.49
N ASP A 18 -59.41 59.12 -4.30
CA ASP A 18 -60.62 58.46 -3.84
C ASP A 18 -60.44 57.95 -2.39
N GLU A 19 -61.28 58.42 -1.46
CA GLU A 19 -61.16 58.08 -0.05
C GLU A 19 -61.43 56.59 0.24
N GLU A 20 -62.28 55.91 -0.55
CA GLU A 20 -62.56 54.48 -0.34
C GLU A 20 -61.37 53.61 -0.78
N ILE A 21 -60.79 53.90 -1.94
CA ILE A 21 -59.60 53.19 -2.47
C ILE A 21 -58.39 53.47 -1.57
N ARG A 22 -58.26 54.70 -1.07
CA ARG A 22 -57.24 55.06 -0.08
C ARG A 22 -57.40 54.24 1.20
N ASN A 23 -58.61 54.09 1.72
CA ASN A 23 -58.86 53.27 2.90
C ASN A 23 -58.58 51.78 2.64
N ASN A 24 -58.91 51.25 1.46
CA ASN A 24 -58.56 49.87 1.08
C ASN A 24 -57.05 49.66 1.03
N TYR A 25 -56.29 50.62 0.48
CA TYR A 25 -54.84 50.57 0.48
C TYR A 25 -54.25 50.63 1.89
N ILE A 26 -54.80 51.48 2.76
CA ILE A 26 -54.36 51.58 4.17
C ILE A 26 -54.65 50.28 4.94
N GLN A 27 -55.84 49.69 4.75
CA GLN A 27 -56.25 48.51 5.50
C GLN A 27 -55.64 47.20 4.97
N PHE A 28 -55.44 47.06 3.65
CA PHE A 28 -55.05 45.79 3.03
C PHE A 28 -53.75 45.87 2.21
N GLY A 29 -53.11 47.04 2.11
CA GLY A 29 -51.85 47.23 1.38
C GLY A 29 -51.97 47.25 -0.15
N HIS A 30 -53.18 47.22 -0.71
CA HIS A 30 -53.43 47.23 -2.14
C HIS A 30 -54.71 48.01 -2.48
N PRO A 31 -54.76 48.83 -3.56
CA PRO A 31 -55.90 49.70 -3.85
C PRO A 31 -57.22 48.95 -4.09
N ASP A 32 -57.12 47.72 -4.60
CA ASP A 32 -58.27 46.85 -4.89
C ASP A 32 -58.78 46.06 -3.65
N GLY A 33 -58.20 46.27 -2.46
CA GLY A 33 -58.59 45.58 -1.22
C GLY A 33 -57.88 44.25 -0.96
N LYS A 34 -58.46 43.40 -0.09
CA LYS A 34 -57.87 42.13 0.37
C LYS A 34 -57.65 41.16 -0.80
N GLN A 35 -56.40 40.92 -1.17
CA GLN A 35 -56.05 39.90 -2.16
C GLN A 35 -56.16 38.49 -1.56
N SER A 36 -56.79 37.56 -2.28
CA SER A 36 -56.81 36.14 -1.87
C SER A 36 -55.56 35.44 -2.41
N PHE A 37 -54.77 34.84 -1.51
CA PHE A 37 -53.67 33.98 -1.92
C PHE A 37 -54.24 32.66 -2.44
N SER A 38 -54.01 32.36 -3.71
CA SER A 38 -54.30 31.05 -4.29
C SER A 38 -52.99 30.27 -4.44
N ILE A 39 -52.91 29.12 -3.76
CA ILE A 39 -51.79 28.19 -3.89
C ILE A 39 -52.22 27.10 -4.86
N GLY A 40 -51.57 27.03 -6.01
CA GLY A 40 -51.77 25.98 -7.00
C GLY A 40 -50.68 24.92 -6.91
N ILE A 41 -51.05 23.64 -7.04
CA ILE A 41 -50.08 22.56 -7.26
C ILE A 41 -49.80 22.49 -8.76
N ALA A 42 -48.53 22.52 -9.17
CA ALA A 42 -48.10 22.49 -10.57
C ALA A 42 -48.29 21.12 -11.26
N LEU A 43 -49.05 20.21 -10.67
CA LEU A 43 -49.34 18.89 -11.25
C LEU A 43 -50.43 19.01 -12.32
N PRO A 44 -50.27 18.36 -13.48
CA PRO A 44 -51.29 18.33 -14.51
C PRO A 44 -52.63 17.80 -13.99
N LYS A 45 -53.73 18.49 -14.34
CA LYS A 45 -55.08 18.11 -13.89
C LYS A 45 -55.47 16.68 -14.24
N PHE A 46 -54.97 16.12 -15.36
CA PHE A 46 -55.29 14.76 -15.80
C PHE A 46 -54.86 13.64 -14.81
N ILE A 47 -53.88 13.91 -13.93
CA ILE A 47 -53.41 12.97 -12.91
C ILE A 47 -54.42 12.88 -11.74
N VAL A 48 -55.14 13.99 -11.49
CA VAL A 48 -56.00 14.19 -10.31
C VAL A 48 -57.49 14.22 -10.67
N THR A 49 -57.83 14.29 -11.96
CA THR A 49 -59.22 14.25 -12.45
C THR A 49 -59.91 12.93 -12.13
N GLU A 50 -61.21 13.01 -11.79
CA GLU A 50 -62.06 11.86 -11.48
C GLU A 50 -61.98 10.79 -12.58
N GLY A 51 -61.53 9.58 -12.22
CA GLY A 51 -61.34 8.45 -13.14
C GLY A 51 -59.89 7.95 -13.21
N ASN A 52 -58.91 8.84 -13.39
CA ASN A 52 -57.50 8.46 -13.56
C ASN A 52 -56.77 8.17 -12.25
N GLY A 53 -57.25 8.72 -11.13
CA GLY A 53 -56.64 8.51 -9.81
C GLY A 53 -56.52 7.04 -9.40
N LYS A 54 -57.45 6.17 -9.80
CA LYS A 54 -57.38 4.71 -9.53
C LYS A 54 -56.22 4.04 -10.26
N PHE A 55 -55.97 4.42 -11.51
CA PHE A 55 -54.85 3.89 -12.31
C PHE A 55 -53.51 4.40 -11.79
N VAL A 56 -53.43 5.67 -11.40
CA VAL A 56 -52.22 6.26 -10.78
C VAL A 56 -51.92 5.57 -9.45
N LEU A 57 -52.93 5.33 -8.62
CA LEU A 57 -52.77 4.65 -7.33
C LEU A 57 -52.40 3.16 -7.50
N LEU A 58 -52.95 2.48 -8.51
CA LEU A 58 -52.56 1.11 -8.86
C LEU A 58 -51.12 1.04 -9.38
N LEU A 59 -50.72 1.97 -10.25
CA LEU A 59 -49.34 2.08 -10.74
C LEU A 59 -48.37 2.34 -9.59
N TYR A 60 -48.71 3.27 -8.70
CA TYR A 60 -47.95 3.54 -7.48
C TYR A 60 -47.86 2.28 -6.60
N GLY A 61 -48.97 1.58 -6.39
CA GLY A 61 -49.02 0.33 -5.63
C GLY A 61 -48.14 -0.77 -6.22
N ILE A 62 -48.09 -0.92 -7.55
CA ILE A 62 -47.20 -1.88 -8.21
C ILE A 62 -45.74 -1.43 -8.11
N LEU A 63 -45.46 -0.14 -8.33
CA LEU A 63 -44.10 0.40 -8.32
C LEU A 63 -43.48 0.28 -6.92
N PHE A 64 -44.22 0.62 -5.87
CA PHE A 64 -43.72 0.57 -4.49
C PHE A 64 -43.95 -0.77 -3.80
N GLY A 65 -45.00 -1.51 -4.16
CA GLY A 65 -45.34 -2.78 -3.52
C GLY A 65 -44.69 -4.01 -4.17
N VAL A 66 -44.32 -3.94 -5.46
CA VAL A 66 -43.73 -5.07 -6.18
C VAL A 66 -42.37 -4.71 -6.74
N LEU A 67 -42.26 -3.64 -7.54
CA LEU A 67 -41.03 -3.32 -8.24
C LEU A 67 -39.92 -2.96 -7.25
N LEU A 68 -40.18 -2.08 -6.29
CA LEU A 68 -39.19 -1.66 -5.29
C LEU A 68 -38.74 -2.84 -4.40
N PRO A 69 -39.62 -3.65 -3.79
CA PRO A 69 -39.18 -4.81 -3.01
C PRO A 69 -38.43 -5.85 -3.84
N TYR A 70 -38.82 -6.07 -5.10
CA TYR A 70 -38.13 -7.00 -6.00
C TYR A 70 -36.73 -6.51 -6.37
N THR A 71 -36.56 -5.24 -6.76
CA THR A 71 -35.25 -4.69 -7.16
C THR A 71 -34.31 -4.59 -5.96
N VAL A 72 -34.81 -4.11 -4.81
CA VAL A 72 -34.04 -4.05 -3.56
C VAL A 72 -33.68 -5.46 -3.10
N GLY A 73 -34.63 -6.41 -3.13
CA GLY A 73 -34.37 -7.80 -2.76
C GLY A 73 -33.32 -8.46 -3.66
N ARG A 74 -33.45 -8.33 -4.99
CA ARG A 74 -32.49 -8.86 -5.96
C ARG A 74 -31.10 -8.27 -5.78
N TRP A 75 -31.00 -6.96 -5.54
CA TRP A 75 -29.73 -6.30 -5.25
C TRP A 75 -29.13 -6.77 -3.92
N TRP A 76 -29.93 -6.80 -2.85
CA TRP A 76 -29.49 -7.20 -1.52
C TRP A 76 -28.96 -8.63 -1.49
N TYR A 77 -29.76 -9.61 -1.96
CA TYR A 77 -29.31 -11.01 -2.00
C TYR A 77 -28.16 -11.21 -3.00
N GLY A 78 -28.14 -10.43 -4.09
CA GLY A 78 -27.06 -10.45 -5.07
C GLY A 78 -25.73 -9.90 -4.53
N ASN A 79 -25.77 -8.93 -3.62
CA ASN A 79 -24.61 -8.35 -2.95
C ASN A 79 -24.18 -9.15 -1.71
N GLN A 80 -25.14 -9.68 -0.94
CA GLN A 80 -24.88 -10.46 0.28
C GLN A 80 -24.10 -11.75 0.03
N ARG A 81 -24.17 -12.32 -1.18
CA ARG A 81 -23.40 -13.52 -1.56
C ARG A 81 -21.91 -13.25 -1.79
N TYR A 82 -21.48 -12.00 -1.92
CA TYR A 82 -20.08 -11.62 -2.12
C TYR A 82 -19.47 -10.99 -0.86
N THR A 83 -18.20 -11.27 -0.63
CA THR A 83 -17.39 -10.62 0.42
C THR A 83 -16.86 -9.27 -0.07
N LYS A 84 -16.23 -8.50 0.84
CA LYS A 84 -15.53 -7.25 0.48
C LYS A 84 -14.42 -7.46 -0.56
N ASP A 85 -13.83 -8.66 -0.59
CA ASP A 85 -12.77 -9.04 -1.51
C ASP A 85 -13.30 -9.54 -2.87
N ASN A 86 -14.60 -9.35 -3.15
CA ASN A 86 -15.28 -9.81 -4.38
C ASN A 86 -15.22 -11.33 -4.61
N VAL A 87 -15.23 -12.12 -3.54
CA VAL A 87 -15.28 -13.59 -3.57
C VAL A 87 -16.63 -14.06 -3.03
N LEU A 88 -17.14 -15.20 -3.48
CA LEU A 88 -18.36 -15.78 -2.92
C LEU A 88 -18.16 -16.12 -1.45
N VAL A 89 -19.15 -15.84 -0.59
CA VAL A 89 -19.06 -16.13 0.86
C VAL A 89 -18.81 -17.62 1.13
N ALA A 90 -19.36 -18.50 0.28
CA ALA A 90 -19.11 -19.94 0.34
C ALA A 90 -17.63 -20.28 0.04
N SER A 91 -17.06 -19.70 -1.02
CA SER A 91 -15.63 -19.84 -1.35
C SER A 91 -14.73 -19.36 -0.22
N ALA A 92 -15.02 -18.20 0.37
CA ALA A 92 -14.27 -17.68 1.52
C ALA A 92 -14.32 -18.63 2.72
N GLY A 93 -15.49 -19.23 2.99
CA GLY A 93 -15.65 -20.26 4.03
C GLY A 93 -14.85 -21.53 3.74
N ASN A 94 -14.74 -21.94 2.48
CA ASN A 94 -13.92 -23.08 2.08
C ASN A 94 -12.41 -22.77 2.18
N LEU A 95 -11.98 -21.60 1.74
CA LEU A 95 -10.59 -21.12 1.90
C LEU A 95 -10.17 -21.09 3.37
N PHE A 96 -11.05 -20.61 4.25
CA PHE A 96 -10.80 -20.58 5.69
C PHE A 96 -10.57 -21.97 6.29
N ARG A 97 -11.32 -22.98 5.82
CA ARG A 97 -11.17 -24.38 6.29
C ARG A 97 -9.86 -25.02 5.86
N GLU A 98 -9.32 -24.59 4.72
CA GLU A 98 -8.11 -25.16 4.12
C GLU A 98 -6.82 -24.41 4.53
N TYR A 99 -6.97 -23.30 5.26
CA TYR A 99 -5.86 -22.58 5.86
C TYR A 99 -5.04 -23.49 6.79
N LYS A 100 -3.72 -23.51 6.56
CA LYS A 100 -2.73 -24.16 7.44
C LYS A 100 -1.51 -23.27 7.58
N PRO A 101 -0.83 -23.26 8.74
CA PRO A 101 0.35 -22.42 8.96
C PRO A 101 1.54 -22.80 8.07
N GLY A 102 1.70 -24.08 7.73
CA GLY A 102 2.81 -24.59 6.93
C GLY A 102 2.49 -24.75 5.44
N LEU A 103 1.64 -23.91 4.85
CA LEU A 103 1.27 -24.04 3.43
C LEU A 103 2.45 -23.75 2.51
N THR A 104 2.70 -24.67 1.59
CA THR A 104 3.68 -24.50 0.52
C THR A 104 3.03 -23.91 -0.74
N GLY A 105 3.84 -23.48 -1.71
CA GLY A 105 3.32 -22.95 -2.98
C GLY A 105 2.43 -23.95 -3.74
N GLY A 106 2.77 -25.24 -3.74
CA GLY A 106 1.95 -26.28 -4.37
C GLY A 106 0.60 -26.45 -3.68
N ASP A 107 0.60 -26.50 -2.34
CA ASP A 107 -0.63 -26.56 -1.54
C ASP A 107 -1.53 -25.35 -1.82
N MET A 108 -0.93 -24.16 -1.96
CA MET A 108 -1.66 -22.92 -2.21
C MET A 108 -2.39 -22.96 -3.56
N ILE A 109 -1.77 -23.48 -4.63
CA ILE A 109 -2.44 -23.71 -5.92
C ILE A 109 -3.61 -24.69 -5.75
N GLY A 110 -3.44 -25.74 -4.95
CA GLY A 110 -4.52 -26.63 -4.53
C GLY A 110 -5.69 -25.90 -3.87
N THR A 111 -5.39 -25.01 -2.93
CA THR A 111 -6.38 -24.17 -2.23
C THR A 111 -7.12 -23.21 -3.17
N MET A 112 -6.45 -22.69 -4.20
CA MET A 112 -7.08 -21.81 -5.20
C MET A 112 -8.08 -22.52 -6.11
N SER A 113 -8.10 -23.86 -6.15
CA SER A 113 -9.07 -24.64 -6.94
C SER A 113 -10.42 -24.84 -6.27
N ILE A 114 -10.56 -24.45 -4.99
CA ILE A 114 -11.71 -24.77 -4.14
C ILE A 114 -12.88 -23.81 -4.34
N GLY A 115 -12.63 -22.65 -4.95
CA GLY A 115 -13.65 -21.61 -5.10
C GLY A 115 -14.87 -22.07 -5.90
N ASP A 116 -16.05 -21.72 -5.40
CA ASP A 116 -17.33 -21.93 -6.07
C ASP A 116 -17.47 -21.10 -7.36
N GLU A 117 -16.58 -20.13 -7.59
CA GLU A 117 -16.45 -19.36 -8.83
C GLU A 117 -16.26 -20.28 -10.05
N TYR A 118 -15.59 -21.44 -9.87
CA TYR A 118 -15.44 -22.41 -10.95
C TYR A 118 -16.73 -23.17 -11.27
N THR A 119 -17.75 -23.12 -10.40
CA THR A 119 -19.07 -23.73 -10.68
C THR A 119 -19.81 -23.00 -11.79
N GLU A 120 -19.71 -21.66 -11.82
CA GLU A 120 -20.28 -20.86 -12.90
C GLU A 120 -19.44 -21.00 -14.18
N LEU A 121 -18.11 -21.15 -14.04
CA LEU A 121 -17.17 -21.27 -15.16
C LEU A 121 -17.22 -22.64 -15.86
N LEU A 122 -17.23 -23.73 -15.09
CA LEU A 122 -17.19 -25.12 -15.55
C LEU A 122 -18.56 -25.77 -15.35
N ASN A 123 -19.56 -25.26 -16.08
CA ASN A 123 -20.95 -25.72 -15.99
C ASN A 123 -21.25 -26.92 -16.92
N GLY A 124 -22.20 -27.75 -16.51
CA GLY A 124 -22.65 -28.91 -17.30
C GLY A 124 -21.50 -29.82 -17.77
N ASP A 125 -21.46 -30.11 -19.07
CA ASP A 125 -20.47 -31.01 -19.68
C ASP A 125 -19.02 -30.48 -19.60
N HIS A 126 -18.84 -29.17 -19.41
CA HIS A 126 -17.52 -28.57 -19.22
C HIS A 126 -16.87 -28.99 -17.91
N ALA A 127 -17.60 -29.53 -16.92
CA ALA A 127 -16.97 -30.04 -15.70
C ALA A 127 -16.12 -31.30 -15.95
N HIS A 128 -16.50 -32.12 -16.93
CA HIS A 128 -15.93 -33.46 -17.14
C HIS A 128 -15.14 -33.59 -18.45
N SER A 129 -15.52 -32.80 -19.47
CA SER A 129 -14.91 -32.86 -20.79
C SER A 129 -13.40 -32.58 -20.74
N GLY A 130 -12.60 -33.45 -21.37
CA GLY A 130 -11.17 -33.26 -21.55
C GLY A 130 -10.28 -33.48 -20.31
N LEU A 131 -10.85 -33.81 -19.14
CA LEU A 131 -10.10 -33.97 -17.88
C LEU A 131 -8.93 -34.96 -18.00
N ALA A 132 -9.17 -36.16 -18.52
CA ALA A 132 -8.13 -37.18 -18.67
C ALA A 132 -6.99 -36.75 -19.62
N LYS A 133 -7.31 -35.96 -20.67
CA LYS A 133 -6.31 -35.41 -21.60
C LYS A 133 -5.43 -34.38 -20.90
N ILE A 134 -6.04 -33.51 -20.08
CA ILE A 134 -5.35 -32.47 -19.31
C ILE A 134 -4.40 -33.12 -18.30
N GLU A 135 -4.89 -34.06 -17.48
CA GLU A 135 -4.10 -34.74 -16.45
C GLU A 135 -2.88 -35.46 -17.04
N LYS A 136 -3.09 -36.22 -18.13
CA LYS A 136 -2.01 -36.92 -18.82
C LYS A 136 -0.90 -35.94 -19.25
N LYS A 137 -1.29 -34.85 -19.91
CA LYS A 137 -0.32 -33.84 -20.39
C LYS A 137 0.43 -33.17 -19.24
N ILE A 138 -0.27 -32.77 -18.18
CA ILE A 138 0.36 -32.10 -17.04
C ILE A 138 1.39 -33.02 -16.36
N PHE A 139 1.06 -34.29 -16.17
CA PHE A 139 1.98 -35.23 -15.51
C PHE A 139 3.24 -35.52 -16.33
N GLU A 140 3.18 -35.37 -17.66
CA GLU A 140 4.30 -35.50 -18.58
C GLU A 140 5.14 -34.21 -18.71
N SER A 141 4.50 -33.04 -18.75
CA SER A 141 5.16 -31.79 -19.14
C SER A 141 5.46 -30.80 -18.01
N VAL A 142 4.76 -30.89 -16.87
CA VAL A 142 4.91 -29.95 -15.75
C VAL A 142 5.71 -30.61 -14.63
N ASP A 143 6.69 -29.87 -14.12
CA ASP A 143 7.50 -30.28 -12.97
C ASP A 143 6.71 -30.05 -11.67
N MET A 144 5.71 -30.91 -11.43
CA MET A 144 4.94 -30.94 -10.19
C MET A 144 5.61 -31.85 -9.17
N SER A 145 5.55 -31.46 -7.90
CA SER A 145 6.00 -32.31 -6.82
C SER A 145 5.17 -33.62 -6.76
N PRO A 146 5.73 -34.74 -6.27
CA PRO A 146 4.99 -35.97 -6.09
C PRO A 146 3.75 -35.81 -5.19
N THR A 147 3.84 -34.91 -4.20
CA THR A 147 2.73 -34.57 -3.30
C THR A 147 1.60 -33.86 -4.04
N ASP A 148 1.91 -32.93 -4.95
CA ASP A 148 0.89 -32.22 -5.73
C ASP A 148 0.20 -33.14 -6.75
N LYS A 149 0.97 -34.03 -7.40
CA LYS A 149 0.41 -35.05 -8.30
C LYS A 149 -0.57 -35.97 -7.56
N LEU A 150 -0.17 -36.41 -6.36
CA LEU A 150 -1.03 -37.23 -5.50
C LEU A 150 -2.27 -36.47 -5.05
N ALA A 151 -2.12 -35.21 -4.63
CA ALA A 151 -3.22 -34.36 -4.21
C ALA A 151 -4.27 -34.21 -5.33
N LEU A 152 -3.83 -33.93 -6.56
CA LEU A 152 -4.72 -33.85 -7.73
C LEU A 152 -5.47 -35.17 -7.96
N SER A 153 -4.76 -36.31 -7.96
CA SER A 153 -5.37 -37.62 -8.22
C SER A 153 -6.39 -38.07 -7.17
N LYS A 154 -6.28 -37.55 -5.93
CA LYS A 154 -7.16 -37.90 -4.80
C LYS A 154 -8.46 -37.08 -4.75
N LEU A 155 -8.63 -36.06 -5.58
CA LEU A 155 -9.78 -35.16 -5.49
C LEU A 155 -11.04 -35.78 -6.08
N ASP A 156 -11.95 -36.34 -5.28
CA ASP A 156 -13.16 -37.01 -5.80
C ASP A 156 -14.10 -36.08 -6.60
N ASP A 157 -14.14 -34.79 -6.28
CA ASP A 157 -14.93 -33.81 -7.03
C ASP A 157 -14.26 -33.51 -8.39
N GLU A 158 -14.86 -34.03 -9.46
CA GLU A 158 -14.37 -33.88 -10.83
C GLU A 158 -14.26 -32.43 -11.28
N ARG A 159 -15.16 -31.54 -10.84
CA ARG A 159 -15.10 -30.12 -11.22
C ARG A 159 -13.89 -29.44 -10.58
N ARG A 160 -13.71 -29.63 -9.27
CA ARG A 160 -12.54 -29.12 -8.55
C ARG A 160 -11.25 -29.70 -9.13
N ARG A 161 -11.24 -31.01 -9.40
CA ARG A 161 -10.10 -31.70 -10.04
C ARG A 161 -9.76 -31.08 -11.38
N LYS A 162 -10.76 -30.82 -12.24
CA LYS A 162 -10.57 -30.13 -13.52
C LYS A 162 -10.06 -28.71 -13.36
N ALA A 163 -10.61 -27.93 -12.44
CA ALA A 163 -10.14 -26.56 -12.16
C ALA A 163 -8.66 -26.57 -11.73
N LEU A 164 -8.28 -27.47 -10.82
CA LEU A 164 -6.89 -27.63 -10.37
C LEU A 164 -5.97 -28.07 -11.51
N ALA A 165 -6.39 -29.04 -12.32
CA ALA A 165 -5.63 -29.50 -13.48
C ALA A 165 -5.43 -28.35 -14.48
N LEU A 166 -6.48 -27.61 -14.84
CA LEU A 166 -6.37 -26.43 -15.71
C LEU A 166 -5.43 -25.37 -15.13
N LEU A 167 -5.44 -25.16 -13.82
CA LEU A 167 -4.55 -24.21 -13.16
C LEU A 167 -3.08 -24.64 -13.25
N TRP A 168 -2.78 -25.93 -13.05
CA TRP A 168 -1.43 -26.47 -13.27
C TRP A 168 -1.00 -26.43 -14.74
N ALA A 169 -1.92 -26.70 -15.68
CA ALA A 169 -1.65 -26.54 -17.11
C ALA A 169 -1.34 -25.08 -17.48
N TYR A 170 -2.05 -24.13 -16.86
CA TYR A 170 -1.81 -22.69 -17.01
C TYR A 170 -0.42 -22.29 -16.50
N LEU A 171 -0.09 -22.65 -15.26
CA LEU A 171 1.20 -22.33 -14.63
C LEU A 171 2.39 -23.02 -15.33
N GLY A 172 2.17 -24.21 -15.89
CA GLY A 172 3.15 -24.92 -16.70
C GLY A 172 3.19 -24.49 -18.17
N ARG A 173 2.34 -23.54 -18.58
CA ARG A 173 2.21 -23.05 -19.97
C ARG A 173 2.02 -24.18 -21.00
N VAL A 174 1.30 -25.22 -20.60
CA VAL A 174 1.11 -26.43 -21.41
C VAL A 174 0.09 -26.16 -22.51
N ASP A 175 0.41 -26.54 -23.75
CA ASP A 175 -0.56 -26.56 -24.84
C ASP A 175 -1.40 -27.84 -24.77
N LEU A 176 -2.71 -27.68 -24.63
CA LEU A 176 -3.65 -28.78 -24.52
C LEU A 176 -4.06 -29.37 -25.88
N GLU A 177 -3.60 -28.81 -27.01
CA GLU A 177 -4.00 -29.21 -28.38
C GLU A 177 -5.53 -29.24 -28.53
N ASP A 178 -6.21 -28.31 -27.87
CA ASP A 178 -7.65 -28.13 -27.95
C ASP A 178 -7.97 -26.66 -27.65
N ASN A 179 -8.59 -25.97 -28.59
CA ASN A 179 -8.90 -24.55 -28.45
C ASN A 179 -9.91 -24.29 -27.32
N THR A 180 -10.83 -25.23 -27.07
CA THR A 180 -11.82 -25.09 -25.99
C THR A 180 -11.16 -25.20 -24.63
N LEU A 181 -10.35 -26.23 -24.40
CA LEU A 181 -9.62 -26.42 -23.16
C LEU A 181 -8.56 -25.34 -22.93
N ASN A 182 -7.90 -24.86 -24.00
CA ASN A 182 -6.98 -23.74 -23.90
C ASN A 182 -7.69 -22.43 -23.51
N ASN A 183 -8.92 -22.21 -23.98
CA ASN A 183 -9.72 -21.06 -23.53
C ASN A 183 -10.11 -21.21 -22.05
N GLU A 184 -10.62 -22.37 -21.63
CA GLU A 184 -10.91 -22.66 -20.23
C GLU A 184 -9.68 -22.47 -19.32
N LYS A 185 -8.50 -22.92 -19.77
CA LYS A 185 -7.21 -22.74 -19.08
C LYS A 185 -6.87 -21.28 -18.79
N PHE A 186 -7.17 -20.35 -19.70
CA PHE A 186 -6.91 -18.93 -19.45
C PHE A 186 -8.00 -18.28 -18.57
N GLN A 187 -9.22 -18.83 -18.57
CA GLN A 187 -10.32 -18.32 -17.76
C GLN A 187 -10.22 -18.72 -16.27
N VAL A 188 -9.48 -19.79 -15.92
CA VAL A 188 -9.30 -20.20 -14.51
C VAL A 188 -8.34 -19.31 -13.72
N ALA A 189 -7.42 -18.60 -14.38
CA ALA A 189 -6.42 -17.80 -13.69
C ALA A 189 -6.98 -16.55 -12.96
N PRO A 190 -7.89 -15.74 -13.56
CA PRO A 190 -8.43 -14.57 -12.86
C PRO A 190 -9.22 -14.91 -11.58
N PRO A 191 -10.11 -15.92 -11.54
CA PRO A 191 -10.72 -16.38 -10.29
C PRO A 191 -9.68 -16.81 -9.25
N ALA A 192 -8.62 -17.51 -9.65
CA ALA A 192 -7.54 -17.91 -8.74
C ALA A 192 -6.84 -16.70 -8.08
N VAL A 193 -6.59 -15.61 -8.84
CA VAL A 193 -6.01 -14.38 -8.28
C VAL A 193 -6.97 -13.73 -7.27
N THR A 194 -8.27 -13.67 -7.57
CA THR A 194 -9.27 -13.12 -6.66
C THR A 194 -9.40 -13.95 -5.38
N LEU A 195 -9.39 -15.28 -5.50
CA LEU A 195 -9.37 -16.21 -4.36
C LEU A 195 -8.10 -16.06 -3.54
N ASN A 196 -6.94 -15.85 -4.18
CA ASN A 196 -5.66 -15.64 -3.51
C ASN A 196 -5.67 -14.34 -2.69
N ASN A 197 -6.25 -13.26 -3.22
CA ASN A 197 -6.42 -12.02 -2.47
C ASN A 197 -7.27 -12.22 -1.21
N ALA A 198 -8.40 -12.93 -1.32
CA ALA A 198 -9.23 -13.26 -0.16
C ALA A 198 -8.51 -14.17 0.84
N PHE A 199 -7.71 -15.13 0.36
CA PHE A 199 -6.86 -15.95 1.22
C PHE A 199 -5.81 -15.11 1.95
N THR A 200 -5.17 -14.13 1.29
CA THR A 200 -4.26 -13.19 1.93
C THR A 200 -4.94 -12.47 3.08
N THR A 201 -6.18 -11.98 2.90
CA THR A 201 -6.96 -11.35 3.98
C THR A 201 -7.18 -12.30 5.16
N ILE A 202 -7.50 -13.56 4.89
CA ILE A 202 -7.67 -14.59 5.93
C ILE A 202 -6.33 -14.86 6.65
N ALA A 203 -5.24 -15.05 5.89
CA ALA A 203 -3.92 -15.31 6.44
C ALA A 203 -3.41 -14.14 7.29
N LEU A 204 -3.68 -12.90 6.88
CA LEU A 204 -3.39 -11.69 7.64
C LEU A 204 -4.11 -11.65 8.98
N ALA A 205 -5.38 -12.10 9.03
CA ALA A 205 -6.12 -12.19 10.29
C ALA A 205 -5.52 -13.21 11.27
N PHE A 206 -4.88 -14.28 10.76
CA PHE A 206 -4.13 -15.23 11.59
C PHE A 206 -2.73 -14.74 11.97
N GLY A 207 -2.12 -13.86 11.17
CA GLY A 207 -0.84 -13.21 11.45
C GLY A 207 0.40 -14.11 11.38
N ASN A 208 0.30 -15.32 10.81
CA ASN A 208 1.46 -16.18 10.57
C ASN A 208 2.18 -15.73 9.29
N LEU A 209 3.49 -15.54 9.35
CA LEU A 209 4.27 -14.97 8.25
C LEU A 209 4.33 -15.92 7.04
N GLN A 210 4.60 -17.21 7.25
CA GLN A 210 4.74 -18.17 6.16
C GLN A 210 3.51 -18.22 5.20
N PRO A 211 2.24 -18.40 5.63
CA PRO A 211 1.10 -18.40 4.73
C PRO A 211 0.89 -17.07 3.99
N ILE A 212 1.22 -15.95 4.64
CA ILE A 212 1.10 -14.63 4.02
C ILE A 212 2.12 -14.50 2.88
N MET A 213 3.39 -14.88 3.14
CA MET A 213 4.45 -14.90 2.12
C MET A 213 4.10 -15.85 0.97
N THR A 214 3.67 -17.07 1.27
CA THR A 214 3.23 -18.04 0.26
C THR A 214 2.08 -17.47 -0.59
N SER A 215 1.14 -16.74 0.00
CA SER A 215 0.04 -16.09 -0.72
C SER A 215 0.53 -14.96 -1.64
N LEU A 216 1.44 -14.12 -1.16
CA LEU A 216 2.05 -13.05 -1.96
C LEU A 216 2.85 -13.63 -3.16
N HIS A 217 3.65 -14.66 -2.93
CA HIS A 217 4.36 -15.37 -4.00
C HIS A 217 3.42 -16.09 -4.97
N THR A 218 2.31 -16.63 -4.47
CA THR A 218 1.29 -17.24 -5.32
C THR A 218 0.63 -16.22 -6.25
N SER A 219 0.44 -14.98 -5.80
CA SER A 219 0.01 -13.89 -6.69
C SER A 219 0.99 -13.71 -7.85
N GLN A 220 2.29 -13.67 -7.57
CA GLN A 220 3.33 -13.51 -8.59
C GLN A 220 3.29 -14.68 -9.59
N ASN A 221 3.16 -15.91 -9.09
CA ASN A 221 3.07 -17.13 -9.90
C ASN A 221 1.84 -17.14 -10.83
N LEU A 222 0.67 -16.74 -10.30
CA LEU A 222 -0.58 -16.67 -11.05
C LEU A 222 -0.54 -15.58 -12.13
N ILE A 223 -0.01 -14.40 -11.81
CA ILE A 223 0.09 -13.29 -12.77
C ILE A 223 1.12 -13.61 -13.86
N GLN A 224 2.29 -14.14 -13.53
CA GLN A 224 3.34 -14.46 -14.52
C GLN A 224 3.11 -15.78 -15.26
N ALA A 225 2.11 -16.56 -14.87
CA ALA A 225 1.86 -17.93 -15.35
C ALA A 225 3.11 -18.81 -15.23
N ILE A 226 3.66 -18.91 -14.02
CA ILE A 226 4.85 -19.69 -13.70
C ILE A 226 4.56 -20.55 -12.48
N ALA A 227 4.86 -21.85 -12.55
CA ALA A 227 4.66 -22.75 -11.43
C ALA A 227 5.53 -22.35 -10.22
N PRO A 228 5.03 -22.56 -8.98
CA PRO A 228 5.81 -22.31 -7.77
C PRO A 228 7.17 -23.04 -7.84
N ASN A 229 8.21 -22.42 -7.28
CA ASN A 229 9.60 -22.91 -7.29
C ASN A 229 10.24 -23.04 -8.67
N SER A 230 9.61 -22.61 -9.77
CA SER A 230 10.25 -22.57 -11.09
C SER A 230 11.16 -21.35 -11.24
N SER A 231 12.03 -21.37 -12.26
CA SER A 231 12.98 -20.27 -12.50
C SER A 231 12.27 -18.94 -12.82
N PRO A 232 12.63 -17.84 -12.12
CA PRO A 232 12.13 -16.50 -12.44
C PRO A 232 12.48 -16.01 -13.85
N LEU A 233 13.46 -16.63 -14.53
CA LEU A 233 13.82 -16.28 -15.91
C LEU A 233 12.68 -16.55 -16.91
N LEU A 234 11.73 -17.42 -16.57
CA LEU A 234 10.56 -17.71 -17.41
C LEU A 234 9.61 -16.51 -17.56
N GLN A 235 9.78 -15.43 -16.79
CA GLN A 235 9.04 -14.18 -16.97
C GLN A 235 9.45 -13.45 -18.26
N LEU A 236 10.66 -13.71 -18.77
CA LEU A 236 11.15 -13.08 -20.00
C LEU A 236 10.48 -13.70 -21.23
N PRO A 237 10.15 -12.91 -22.26
CA PRO A 237 9.53 -13.44 -23.47
C PRO A 237 10.50 -14.40 -24.18
N TYR A 238 9.93 -15.42 -24.82
CA TYR A 238 10.65 -16.51 -25.51
C TYR A 238 11.49 -17.44 -24.62
N PHE A 239 11.67 -17.15 -23.33
CA PHE A 239 12.39 -18.07 -22.43
C PHE A 239 11.55 -19.33 -22.21
N THR A 240 12.07 -20.47 -22.65
CA THR A 240 11.49 -21.79 -22.44
C THR A 240 12.27 -22.55 -21.36
N PRO A 241 11.73 -23.64 -20.80
CA PRO A 241 12.47 -24.49 -19.86
C PRO A 241 13.83 -24.98 -20.40
N ASN A 242 13.96 -25.17 -21.72
CA ASN A 242 15.23 -25.53 -22.36
C ASN A 242 16.25 -24.38 -22.30
N VAL A 243 15.82 -23.15 -22.56
CA VAL A 243 16.67 -21.95 -22.46
C VAL A 243 17.13 -21.73 -21.03
N VAL A 244 16.22 -21.86 -20.06
CA VAL A 244 16.56 -21.74 -18.64
C VAL A 244 17.58 -22.80 -18.23
N ARG A 245 17.40 -24.06 -18.62
CA ARG A 245 18.37 -25.14 -18.36
C ARG A 245 19.76 -24.87 -18.97
N SER A 246 19.81 -24.23 -20.14
CA SER A 246 21.08 -23.79 -20.76
C SER A 246 21.78 -22.68 -19.96
N VAL A 247 21.02 -21.78 -19.34
CA VAL A 247 21.56 -20.66 -18.54
C VAL A 247 22.00 -21.09 -17.14
N GLU A 248 21.16 -21.88 -16.45
CA GLU A 248 21.39 -22.27 -15.06
C GLU A 248 22.25 -23.53 -14.94
N GLY A 249 22.30 -24.35 -16.00
CA GLY A 249 22.89 -25.69 -15.99
C GLY A 249 21.85 -26.76 -15.67
N GLU A 250 22.06 -27.96 -16.21
CA GLU A 250 21.07 -29.05 -16.20
C GLU A 250 20.68 -29.56 -14.80
N HIS A 251 21.56 -29.39 -13.81
CA HIS A 251 21.39 -29.90 -12.44
C HIS A 251 21.47 -28.80 -11.38
N SER A 252 21.17 -27.55 -11.74
CA SER A 252 21.20 -26.46 -10.76
C SER A 252 20.12 -26.66 -9.69
N LYS A 253 20.51 -26.55 -8.41
CA LYS A 253 19.58 -26.57 -7.28
C LYS A 253 18.99 -25.19 -6.96
N THR A 254 19.50 -24.14 -7.60
CA THR A 254 19.12 -22.76 -7.32
C THR A 254 18.84 -22.03 -8.62
N HIS A 255 17.74 -21.29 -8.66
CA HIS A 255 17.36 -20.52 -9.84
C HIS A 255 18.05 -19.15 -9.87
N MET A 256 18.38 -18.71 -11.09
CA MET A 256 18.95 -17.40 -11.37
C MET A 256 17.83 -16.36 -11.44
N THR A 257 18.00 -15.21 -10.80
CA THR A 257 17.05 -14.10 -10.94
C THR A 257 17.36 -13.27 -12.19
N ILE A 258 16.37 -12.51 -12.67
CA ILE A 258 16.53 -11.64 -13.85
C ILE A 258 17.62 -10.60 -13.60
N GLN A 259 17.71 -10.04 -12.39
CA GLN A 259 18.74 -9.08 -12.02
C GLN A 259 20.14 -9.70 -12.13
N LYS A 260 20.33 -10.90 -11.59
CA LYS A 260 21.64 -11.60 -11.66
C LYS A 260 21.99 -11.97 -13.10
N PHE A 261 21.04 -12.45 -13.88
CA PHE A 261 21.24 -12.71 -15.31
C PHE A 261 21.64 -11.44 -16.07
N MET A 262 20.94 -10.32 -15.83
CA MET A 262 21.20 -9.03 -16.49
C MET A 262 22.48 -8.32 -16.00
N LYS A 263 23.07 -8.75 -14.88
CA LYS A 263 24.41 -8.30 -14.45
C LYS A 263 25.55 -9.00 -15.21
N LEU A 264 25.29 -10.13 -15.86
CA LEU A 264 26.32 -10.81 -16.66
C LEU A 264 26.69 -10.01 -17.91
N PRO A 265 27.96 -10.06 -18.36
CA PRO A 265 28.37 -9.45 -19.62
C PRO A 265 27.53 -9.95 -20.79
N GLU A 266 27.21 -9.06 -21.74
CA GLU A 266 26.32 -9.40 -22.85
C GLU A 266 26.81 -10.60 -23.67
N VAL A 267 28.12 -10.69 -23.90
CA VAL A 267 28.75 -11.82 -24.61
C VAL A 267 28.42 -13.15 -23.93
N LYS A 268 28.49 -13.19 -22.59
CA LYS A 268 28.19 -14.41 -21.81
C LYS A 268 26.69 -14.70 -21.81
N ARG A 269 25.83 -13.68 -21.74
CA ARG A 269 24.38 -13.89 -21.85
C ARG A 269 24.02 -14.52 -23.19
N ARG A 270 24.49 -13.92 -24.28
CA ARG A 270 24.28 -14.38 -25.66
C ARG A 270 24.76 -15.82 -25.84
N SER A 271 25.95 -16.17 -25.35
CA SER A 271 26.48 -17.53 -25.51
C SER A 271 25.67 -18.61 -24.79
N MET A 272 24.96 -18.26 -23.71
CA MET A 272 24.14 -19.21 -22.96
C MET A 272 22.69 -19.32 -23.49
N THR A 273 22.18 -18.28 -24.16
CA THR A 273 20.78 -18.19 -24.58
C THR A 273 20.56 -18.38 -26.08
N ILE A 274 21.58 -18.13 -26.91
CA ILE A 274 21.48 -18.22 -28.38
C ILE A 274 22.10 -19.53 -28.85
N GLY A 275 21.34 -20.30 -29.63
CA GLY A 275 21.80 -21.59 -30.14
C GLY A 275 20.68 -22.39 -30.81
N SER A 276 21.04 -23.56 -31.34
CA SER A 276 20.06 -24.48 -31.95
C SER A 276 19.06 -24.97 -30.89
N GLY A 277 17.77 -24.69 -31.10
CA GLY A 277 16.71 -25.06 -30.15
C GLY A 277 16.57 -24.13 -28.94
N LEU A 278 17.30 -23.00 -28.92
CA LEU A 278 17.21 -21.95 -27.90
C LEU A 278 16.60 -20.68 -28.52
N LEU A 279 17.19 -19.51 -28.28
CA LEU A 279 16.72 -18.24 -28.84
C LEU A 279 17.44 -17.87 -30.14
N THR A 280 16.73 -17.12 -30.98
CA THR A 280 17.32 -16.31 -32.05
C THR A 280 17.83 -14.96 -31.52
N ASP A 281 18.67 -14.27 -32.28
CA ASP A 281 19.18 -12.95 -31.88
C ASP A 281 18.06 -11.91 -31.68
N SER A 282 17.05 -11.89 -32.55
CA SER A 282 15.91 -10.97 -32.43
C SER A 282 15.02 -11.27 -31.21
N GLN A 283 14.82 -12.54 -30.88
CA GLN A 283 14.10 -12.96 -29.66
C GLN A 283 14.89 -12.58 -28.42
N TYR A 284 16.21 -12.78 -28.42
CA TYR A 284 17.08 -12.35 -27.33
C TYR A 284 17.01 -10.83 -27.11
N GLN A 285 17.09 -10.03 -28.17
CA GLN A 285 16.98 -8.58 -28.08
C GLN A 285 15.62 -8.14 -27.53
N THR A 286 14.54 -8.79 -27.97
CA THR A 286 13.19 -8.54 -27.40
C THR A 286 13.16 -8.85 -25.90
N ALA A 287 13.69 -10.00 -25.48
CA ALA A 287 13.74 -10.38 -24.07
C ALA A 287 14.54 -9.41 -23.20
N VAL A 288 15.71 -8.97 -23.68
CA VAL A 288 16.53 -7.95 -23.01
C VAL A 288 15.80 -6.61 -22.95
N SER A 289 15.08 -6.22 -24.01
CA SER A 289 14.31 -4.97 -24.03
C SER A 289 13.18 -4.96 -22.99
N VAL A 290 12.50 -6.09 -22.79
CA VAL A 290 11.46 -6.25 -21.77
C VAL A 290 12.09 -6.25 -20.38
N ALA A 291 13.19 -6.97 -20.17
CA ALA A 291 13.90 -7.00 -18.90
C ALA A 291 14.27 -5.60 -18.40
N ARG A 292 14.71 -4.71 -19.31
CA ARG A 292 15.07 -3.31 -19.04
C ARG A 292 13.89 -2.40 -18.69
N ARG A 293 12.65 -2.89 -18.78
CA ARG A 293 11.42 -2.13 -18.47
C ARG A 293 10.67 -2.66 -17.25
N ILE A 294 11.16 -3.73 -16.61
CA ILE A 294 10.54 -4.25 -15.40
C ILE A 294 10.78 -3.27 -14.24
N PRO A 295 9.74 -2.77 -13.56
CA PRO A 295 9.88 -1.84 -12.44
C PRO A 295 10.37 -2.57 -11.18
N ALA A 296 11.69 -2.77 -11.09
CA ALA A 296 12.32 -3.36 -9.92
C ALA A 296 12.58 -2.30 -8.85
N LEU A 297 11.91 -2.40 -7.70
CA LEU A 297 12.04 -1.44 -6.62
C LEU A 297 13.28 -1.78 -5.76
N GLU A 298 14.23 -0.85 -5.68
CA GLU A 298 15.44 -0.95 -4.87
C GLU A 298 15.30 -0.05 -3.64
N LEU A 299 15.48 -0.62 -2.46
CA LEU A 299 15.44 0.11 -1.20
C LEU A 299 16.70 0.97 -1.03
N CYS A 300 16.51 2.27 -0.80
CA CYS A 300 17.64 3.19 -0.56
C CYS A 300 17.83 3.48 0.93
N LYS A 301 16.74 3.78 1.65
CA LYS A 301 16.77 4.12 3.08
C LYS A 301 15.41 3.80 3.70
N ALA A 302 15.40 3.18 4.88
CA ALA A 302 14.22 3.02 5.71
C ALA A 302 14.49 3.65 7.08
N VAL A 303 13.56 4.47 7.57
CA VAL A 303 13.69 5.16 8.86
C VAL A 303 12.38 5.01 9.64
N LEU A 304 12.50 4.68 10.91
CA LEU A 304 11.42 4.70 11.89
C LEU A 304 11.55 5.99 12.70
N ARG A 305 10.49 6.78 12.80
CA ARG A 305 10.47 8.02 13.59
C ARG A 305 9.07 8.28 14.15
N VAL A 306 8.96 9.14 15.16
CA VAL A 306 7.68 9.70 15.61
C VAL A 306 7.55 11.12 15.06
N GLN A 307 6.32 11.59 14.86
CA GLN A 307 6.10 13.00 14.53
C GLN A 307 6.32 13.84 15.79
N SER A 308 7.17 14.86 15.71
CA SER A 308 7.46 15.81 16.79
C SER A 308 8.29 15.29 17.96
N GLU A 309 8.77 14.04 17.93
CA GLU A 309 9.67 13.47 18.95
C GLU A 309 10.88 12.81 18.26
N LYS A 310 12.09 13.10 18.74
CA LYS A 310 13.34 12.46 18.25
C LYS A 310 13.45 10.99 18.67
N VAL A 311 12.79 10.63 19.75
CA VAL A 311 12.86 9.30 20.37
C VAL A 311 11.50 8.62 20.27
N ILE A 312 11.48 7.33 19.95
CA ILE A 312 10.24 6.57 19.86
C ILE A 312 9.84 6.12 21.27
N THR A 313 8.72 6.66 21.77
CA THR A 313 8.18 6.35 23.09
C THR A 313 7.16 5.20 23.05
N PRO A 314 6.86 4.52 24.17
CA PRO A 314 5.97 3.36 24.17
C PRO A 314 4.55 3.75 23.78
N SER A 315 3.89 2.91 22.98
CA SER A 315 2.53 3.16 22.46
C SER A 315 2.37 4.41 21.57
N SER A 316 3.47 5.07 21.18
CA SER A 316 3.45 6.20 20.24
C SER A 316 3.08 5.76 18.82
N LEU A 317 2.69 6.72 17.97
CA LEU A 317 2.42 6.47 16.56
C LEU A 317 3.72 6.62 15.76
N VAL A 318 4.32 5.49 15.40
CA VAL A 318 5.55 5.44 14.62
C VAL A 318 5.23 5.58 13.14
N GLN A 319 5.97 6.46 12.48
CA GLN A 319 6.00 6.58 11.03
C GLN A 319 7.23 5.84 10.47
N LEU A 320 6.98 4.80 9.68
CA LEU A 320 7.99 4.18 8.83
C LEU A 320 8.03 4.93 7.49
N VAL A 321 9.17 5.56 7.22
CA VAL A 321 9.44 6.23 5.95
C VAL A 321 10.41 5.38 5.13
N VAL A 322 9.94 4.90 3.98
CA VAL A 322 10.72 4.11 3.04
C VAL A 322 11.02 4.97 1.81
N LYS A 323 12.31 5.22 1.59
CA LYS A 323 12.85 5.84 0.39
C LYS A 323 13.38 4.73 -0.52
N ALA A 324 12.77 4.58 -1.69
CA ALA A 324 13.13 3.55 -2.66
C ALA A 324 13.08 4.12 -4.07
N ARG A 325 13.78 3.50 -5.01
CA ARG A 325 13.78 3.92 -6.42
C ARG A 325 13.62 2.73 -7.34
N PHE A 326 13.09 2.95 -8.52
CA PHE A 326 12.97 1.90 -9.53
C PHE A 326 14.26 1.78 -10.35
N VAL A 327 14.90 0.61 -10.31
CA VAL A 327 16.13 0.30 -11.05
C VAL A 327 15.91 -0.95 -11.90
N PRO A 328 15.38 -0.82 -13.13
CA PRO A 328 15.15 -1.96 -14.00
C PRO A 328 16.41 -2.81 -14.24
N PRO A 329 16.29 -4.14 -14.36
CA PRO A 329 17.40 -5.01 -14.68
C PRO A 329 18.12 -4.63 -15.99
N GLY A 330 19.45 -4.59 -15.96
CA GLY A 330 20.26 -4.41 -17.17
C GLY A 330 20.42 -2.97 -17.66
N CYS A 331 20.20 -2.00 -16.76
CA CYS A 331 20.69 -0.63 -16.94
C CYS A 331 22.22 -0.61 -17.01
N GLU A 332 22.78 0.10 -17.99
CA GLU A 332 24.24 0.20 -18.18
C GLU A 332 24.89 1.11 -17.16
N TYR A 333 24.20 2.19 -16.80
CA TYR A 333 24.60 3.12 -15.77
C TYR A 333 23.40 3.40 -14.86
N VAL A 334 23.61 3.25 -13.56
CA VAL A 334 22.64 3.64 -12.52
C VAL A 334 23.28 4.79 -11.75
N PRO A 335 22.72 6.00 -11.79
CA PRO A 335 23.25 7.13 -11.03
C PRO A 335 23.34 6.80 -9.53
N PRO A 336 24.37 7.28 -8.82
CA PRO A 336 24.39 7.16 -7.36
C PRO A 336 23.22 7.92 -6.76
N VAL A 337 22.70 7.42 -5.64
CA VAL A 337 21.60 8.08 -4.91
C VAL A 337 22.14 9.39 -4.33
N LYS A 338 21.44 10.51 -4.56
CA LYS A 338 21.79 11.80 -3.97
C LYS A 338 21.34 11.82 -2.51
N GLU A 339 22.20 12.25 -1.61
CA GLU A 339 21.87 12.34 -0.18
C GLU A 339 20.69 13.28 0.08
N SER A 340 20.55 14.36 -0.72
CA SER A 340 19.41 15.28 -0.67
C SER A 340 18.07 14.59 -0.88
N ASP A 341 17.99 13.55 -1.72
CA ASP A 341 16.74 12.84 -2.02
C ASP A 341 16.34 11.88 -0.88
N LEU A 342 17.31 11.53 -0.03
CA LEU A 342 17.15 10.69 1.15
C LEU A 342 16.85 11.48 2.42
N VAL A 343 16.95 12.81 2.36
CA VAL A 343 16.48 13.67 3.43
C VAL A 343 14.97 13.47 3.57
N ILE A 344 14.56 13.25 4.81
CA ILE A 344 13.15 13.18 5.18
C ILE A 344 12.91 14.51 5.86
N GLU A 345 12.27 15.45 5.15
CA GLU A 345 11.87 16.70 5.75
C GLU A 345 10.92 16.39 6.94
N ASP A 346 11.34 16.82 8.12
CA ASP A 346 10.44 16.98 9.25
C ASP A 346 9.40 18.04 8.84
N ILE A 347 8.14 17.79 9.17
CA ILE A 347 7.11 18.80 8.97
C ILE A 347 7.52 19.93 9.91
N ASP A 348 7.98 21.07 9.36
CA ASP A 348 8.56 22.23 10.06
C ASP A 348 8.30 22.21 11.58
N GLU A 349 9.30 21.80 12.37
CA GLU A 349 9.27 21.94 13.83
C GLU A 349 9.03 23.42 14.20
N ASP A 350 9.55 24.35 13.40
CA ASP A 350 9.31 25.79 13.48
C ASP A 350 7.82 26.17 13.39
N ALA A 351 7.01 25.44 12.61
CA ALA A 351 5.58 25.72 12.49
C ALA A 351 4.78 25.30 13.74
N ILE A 352 5.32 24.37 14.54
CA ILE A 352 4.72 23.88 15.79
C ILE A 352 5.22 24.72 16.98
N ALA A 353 6.51 25.09 17.00
CA ALA A 353 7.09 25.98 17.99
C ALA A 353 6.48 27.40 17.95
N ASP A 354 6.21 27.94 16.76
CA ASP A 354 5.49 29.21 16.58
C ASP A 354 4.03 29.16 17.07
N ALA A 355 3.41 27.96 17.09
CA ALA A 355 2.05 27.75 17.58
C ALA A 355 1.96 27.72 19.12
N GLN A 356 3.02 27.28 19.81
CA GLN A 356 3.10 27.27 21.27
C GLN A 356 3.53 28.62 21.88
N THR A 357 4.32 29.42 21.15
CA THR A 357 4.80 30.73 21.62
C THR A 357 3.84 31.89 21.35
N GLY A 358 2.69 31.63 20.71
CA GLY A 358 1.63 32.63 20.51
C GLY A 358 1.99 33.73 19.52
N ASN A 359 3.00 33.53 18.68
CA ASN A 359 3.50 34.53 17.75
C ASN A 359 3.28 34.13 16.27
N ALA A 360 2.14 33.51 15.97
CA ALA A 360 1.78 33.16 14.60
C ALA A 360 0.91 34.25 13.96
N THR A 361 1.40 34.87 12.89
CA THR A 361 0.60 35.73 11.98
C THR A 361 -0.25 34.92 10.99
N VAL A 362 -0.20 33.59 11.05
CA VAL A 362 -0.97 32.67 10.20
C VAL A 362 -1.45 31.50 11.05
N ASP A 363 -2.75 31.21 11.02
CA ASP A 363 -3.37 30.10 11.74
C ASP A 363 -2.67 28.76 11.38
N PRO A 364 -2.19 27.97 12.37
CA PRO A 364 -1.52 26.68 12.12
C PRO A 364 -2.36 25.69 11.30
N LYS A 365 -3.70 25.74 11.50
CA LYS A 365 -4.66 24.94 10.74
C LYS A 365 -4.77 25.33 9.26
N GLU A 366 -4.43 26.57 8.91
CA GLU A 366 -4.40 27.02 7.51
C GLU A 366 -3.09 26.62 6.82
N LYS A 367 -1.96 26.60 7.52
CA LYS A 367 -0.69 26.08 6.98
C LYS A 367 -0.70 24.56 6.83
N GLU A 368 -1.19 23.81 7.83
CA GLU A 368 -1.38 22.35 7.69
C GLU A 368 -2.33 22.01 6.54
N LYS A 369 -3.44 22.75 6.38
CA LYS A 369 -4.34 22.59 5.23
C LYS A 369 -3.66 22.93 3.91
N LYS A 370 -2.79 23.95 3.87
CA LYS A 370 -2.03 24.31 2.66
C LYS A 370 -0.99 23.27 2.28
N THR A 371 -0.21 22.76 3.24
CA THR A 371 0.77 21.69 3.00
C THR A 371 0.10 20.34 2.70
N GLN A 372 -1.08 20.07 3.27
CA GLN A 372 -1.91 18.92 2.89
C GLN A 372 -2.50 19.11 1.50
N SER A 373 -3.02 20.29 1.15
CA SER A 373 -3.54 20.56 -0.20
C SER A 373 -2.44 20.52 -1.26
N GLU A 374 -1.24 20.99 -0.96
CA GLU A 374 -0.08 20.92 -1.89
C GLU A 374 0.42 19.48 -2.08
N LYS A 375 0.32 18.61 -1.06
CA LYS A 375 0.59 17.17 -1.18
C LYS A 375 -0.53 16.39 -1.86
N GLU A 376 -1.78 16.83 -1.73
CA GLU A 376 -2.92 16.29 -2.48
C GLU A 376 -2.88 16.68 -3.98
N ASP A 377 -2.15 17.75 -4.32
CA ASP A 377 -1.97 18.23 -5.70
C ASP A 377 -0.73 17.63 -6.42
N GLU A 378 0.13 16.84 -5.74
CA GLU A 378 1.21 16.11 -6.42
C GLU A 378 0.61 14.97 -7.29
N PRO A 379 1.01 14.85 -8.57
CA PRO A 379 0.42 13.86 -9.45
C PRO A 379 0.79 12.44 -9.00
N GLU A 380 -0.19 11.70 -8.49
CA GLU A 380 -0.01 10.29 -8.17
C GLU A 380 0.16 9.46 -9.46
N ILE A 381 1.39 9.05 -9.75
CA ILE A 381 1.75 8.36 -10.99
C ILE A 381 1.57 6.86 -10.82
N GLN A 382 0.79 6.26 -11.73
CA GLN A 382 0.63 4.81 -11.77
C GLN A 382 1.84 4.15 -12.46
N PRO A 383 2.29 2.99 -11.97
CA PRO A 383 3.28 2.18 -12.67
C PRO A 383 2.75 1.69 -14.03
N PRO A 384 3.64 1.32 -14.96
CA PRO A 384 3.22 0.61 -16.16
C PRO A 384 2.58 -0.74 -15.77
N LEU A 385 1.66 -1.20 -16.62
CA LEU A 385 1.02 -2.51 -16.47
C LEU A 385 2.05 -3.63 -16.41
N ALA A 386 1.73 -4.69 -15.68
CA ALA A 386 2.56 -5.88 -15.58
C ALA A 386 2.75 -6.51 -16.97
N HIS A 387 3.99 -6.82 -17.34
CA HIS A 387 4.25 -7.63 -18.53
C HIS A 387 3.92 -9.10 -18.22
N ALA A 388 2.64 -9.45 -18.39
CA ALA A 388 2.08 -10.75 -18.06
C ALA A 388 1.20 -11.29 -19.21
N PRO A 389 1.78 -11.62 -20.38
CA PRO A 389 1.02 -11.90 -21.61
C PRO A 389 0.13 -13.16 -21.55
N TYR A 390 0.35 -14.04 -20.57
CA TYR A 390 -0.47 -15.24 -20.35
C TYR A 390 -1.69 -14.98 -19.46
N PHE A 391 -1.66 -13.91 -18.66
CA PHE A 391 -2.77 -13.56 -17.80
C PHE A 391 -3.85 -12.87 -18.63
N ALA A 392 -5.10 -13.33 -18.50
CA ALA A 392 -6.19 -12.91 -19.39
C ALA A 392 -6.68 -11.47 -19.19
N ARG A 393 -6.15 -10.75 -18.20
CA ARG A 393 -6.52 -9.37 -17.85
C ARG A 393 -5.28 -8.51 -17.70
N ASP A 394 -5.43 -7.22 -17.95
CA ASP A 394 -4.41 -6.25 -17.56
C ASP A 394 -4.34 -6.16 -16.04
N HIS A 395 -3.13 -6.15 -15.50
CA HIS A 395 -2.90 -6.03 -14.06
C HIS A 395 -1.90 -4.91 -13.78
N SER A 396 -2.27 -4.01 -12.88
CA SER A 396 -1.36 -2.97 -12.41
C SER A 396 -0.57 -3.51 -11.21
N PRO A 397 0.78 -3.53 -11.27
CA PRO A 397 1.59 -4.06 -10.18
C PRO A 397 1.35 -3.32 -8.86
N ARG A 398 1.38 -4.08 -7.77
CA ARG A 398 1.22 -3.55 -6.41
C ARG A 398 2.43 -3.94 -5.57
N TRP A 399 2.86 -3.04 -4.69
CA TRP A 399 3.96 -3.28 -3.75
C TRP A 399 3.43 -3.31 -2.34
N HIS A 400 3.67 -4.43 -1.66
CA HIS A 400 3.28 -4.66 -0.28
C HIS A 400 4.50 -4.45 0.62
N ILE A 401 4.37 -3.54 1.58
CA ILE A 401 5.44 -3.21 2.51
C ILE A 401 4.97 -3.48 3.93
N PHE A 402 5.70 -4.32 4.64
CA PHE A 402 5.35 -4.75 6.00
C PHE A 402 6.60 -5.04 6.84
N LEU A 403 6.38 -5.13 8.15
CA LEU A 403 7.40 -5.55 9.11
C LEU A 403 7.04 -6.93 9.66
N ALA A 404 8.01 -7.82 9.68
CA ALA A 404 7.86 -9.18 10.19
C ALA A 404 8.84 -9.47 11.32
N ASP A 405 8.41 -10.24 12.30
CA ASP A 405 9.29 -10.93 13.24
C ASP A 405 9.55 -12.34 12.69
N VAL A 406 10.68 -12.50 12.00
CA VAL A 406 11.10 -13.76 11.39
C VAL A 406 11.41 -14.82 12.45
N LYS A 407 11.83 -14.44 13.66
CA LYS A 407 12.14 -15.41 14.72
C LYS A 407 10.88 -16.06 15.26
N GLN A 408 9.77 -15.31 15.30
CA GLN A 408 8.48 -15.79 15.78
C GLN A 408 7.55 -16.32 14.68
N ASP A 409 7.95 -16.24 13.40
CA ASP A 409 7.08 -16.50 12.23
C ASP A 409 5.77 -15.67 12.29
N ARG A 410 5.89 -14.42 12.74
CA ARG A 410 4.75 -13.51 12.93
C ARG A 410 4.89 -12.26 12.09
N MET A 411 3.77 -11.81 11.56
CA MET A 411 3.66 -10.48 11.01
C MET A 411 3.49 -9.48 12.16
N ALA A 412 4.43 -8.53 12.29
CA ALA A 412 4.39 -7.52 13.34
C ALA A 412 3.51 -6.34 12.92
N VAL A 413 3.70 -5.85 11.69
CA VAL A 413 2.91 -4.76 11.10
C VAL A 413 2.29 -5.24 9.80
N PRO A 414 0.96 -5.16 9.62
CA PRO A 414 0.29 -5.55 8.38
C PRO A 414 0.80 -4.80 7.14
N PRO A 415 0.64 -5.36 5.93
CA PRO A 415 1.13 -4.76 4.71
C PRO A 415 0.36 -3.51 4.31
N PHE A 416 1.12 -2.45 4.06
CA PHE A 416 0.66 -1.28 3.33
C PHE A 416 0.87 -1.53 1.84
N THR A 417 -0.18 -1.31 1.05
CA THR A 417 -0.16 -1.60 -0.39
C THR A 417 -0.04 -0.30 -1.17
N PHE A 418 1.06 -0.14 -1.90
CA PHE A 418 1.31 1.00 -2.76
C PHE A 418 1.04 0.63 -4.22
N THR A 419 0.27 1.48 -4.90
CA THR A 419 -0.12 1.29 -6.32
C THR A 419 0.15 2.54 -7.17
N LYS A 420 0.60 3.62 -6.52
CA LYS A 420 0.89 4.91 -7.12
C LYS A 420 2.12 5.52 -6.43
N PHE A 421 2.81 6.42 -7.13
CA PHE A 421 4.09 6.98 -6.72
C PHE A 421 4.18 8.48 -7.03
N ASP A 422 4.98 9.21 -6.25
CA ASP A 422 5.07 10.67 -6.30
C ASP A 422 5.74 11.19 -7.58
N LYS A 423 6.70 10.40 -8.13
CA LYS A 423 7.53 10.82 -9.27
C LYS A 423 7.48 9.83 -10.42
N PRO A 424 7.66 10.27 -11.69
CA PRO A 424 7.66 9.38 -12.84
C PRO A 424 8.71 8.28 -12.71
N ILE A 425 8.31 7.03 -12.97
CA ILE A 425 9.17 5.84 -12.94
C ILE A 425 10.00 5.76 -14.24
N PHE A 426 9.35 6.04 -15.36
CA PHE A 426 9.93 6.11 -16.69
C PHE A 426 9.67 7.49 -17.29
N ASP A 427 10.57 7.96 -18.16
CA ASP A 427 10.33 9.14 -18.99
C ASP A 427 9.40 8.83 -20.18
N ASP A 428 9.06 9.84 -20.97
CA ASP A 428 8.20 9.70 -22.15
C ASP A 428 8.80 8.79 -23.24
N GLU A 429 10.12 8.55 -23.20
CA GLU A 429 10.83 7.63 -24.10
C GLU A 429 10.89 6.19 -23.54
N GLY A 430 10.37 5.95 -22.33
CA GLY A 430 10.37 4.67 -21.65
C GLY A 430 11.72 4.30 -21.01
N LYS A 431 12.61 5.26 -20.77
CA LYS A 431 13.86 5.07 -20.01
C LYS A 431 13.61 5.30 -18.52
N PRO A 432 14.30 4.56 -17.64
CA PRO A 432 14.15 4.75 -16.20
C PRO A 432 14.67 6.12 -15.75
N THR A 433 13.90 6.81 -14.91
CA THR A 433 14.28 8.13 -14.35
C THR A 433 15.16 7.99 -13.10
N PHE A 434 15.10 6.84 -12.42
CA PHE A 434 15.74 6.57 -11.13
C PHE A 434 15.34 7.52 -9.99
N ASN A 435 14.20 8.20 -10.13
CA ASN A 435 13.67 9.07 -9.10
C ASN A 435 13.41 8.31 -7.79
N VAL A 436 13.83 8.90 -6.66
CA VAL A 436 13.51 8.39 -5.32
C VAL A 436 12.07 8.70 -4.99
N GLN A 437 11.33 7.65 -4.67
CA GLN A 437 9.95 7.63 -4.21
C GLN A 437 9.91 7.62 -2.69
N THR A 438 8.92 8.30 -2.08
CA THR A 438 8.78 8.35 -0.62
C THR A 438 7.48 7.67 -0.20
N MET A 439 7.58 6.49 0.40
CA MET A 439 6.42 5.77 0.90
C MET A 439 6.38 5.91 2.42
N LYS A 440 5.27 6.40 2.95
CA LYS A 440 5.08 6.64 4.38
C LYS A 440 3.99 5.71 4.91
N MET A 441 4.26 5.07 6.04
CA MET A 441 3.33 4.17 6.72
C MET A 441 3.32 4.53 8.21
N GLN A 442 2.17 4.40 8.86
CA GLN A 442 2.04 4.69 10.28
C GLN A 442 1.49 3.47 11.02
N PHE A 443 2.11 3.12 12.14
CA PHE A 443 1.70 2.03 13.00
C PHE A 443 2.00 2.36 14.47
N GLN A 444 1.37 1.64 15.39
CA GLN A 444 1.57 1.89 16.82
C GLN A 444 2.80 1.13 17.34
N ALA A 445 3.67 1.82 18.08
CA ALA A 445 4.79 1.19 18.79
C ALA A 445 4.29 0.19 19.85
N PRO A 446 5.08 -0.86 20.16
CA PRO A 446 4.84 -1.70 21.32
C PRO A 446 4.74 -0.87 22.62
N PRO A 447 3.95 -1.30 23.61
CA PRO A 447 3.83 -0.61 24.90
C PRO A 447 5.04 -0.85 25.82
N GLN A 448 5.96 -1.73 25.44
CA GLN A 448 7.13 -2.08 26.23
C GLN A 448 8.35 -1.34 25.71
N VAL A 449 9.14 -0.78 26.62
CA VAL A 449 10.47 -0.24 26.34
C VAL A 449 11.39 -1.40 25.94
N GLY A 450 12.16 -1.23 24.87
CA GLY A 450 13.05 -2.27 24.38
C GLY A 450 13.45 -2.10 22.91
N SER A 451 14.37 -2.95 22.49
CA SER A 451 14.82 -3.05 21.11
C SER A 451 14.10 -4.21 20.42
N PHE A 452 13.33 -3.91 19.38
CA PHE A 452 12.54 -4.87 18.62
C PHE A 452 13.14 -5.05 17.22
N PRO A 453 13.88 -6.13 16.96
CA PRO A 453 14.41 -6.41 15.63
C PRO A 453 13.29 -6.91 14.72
N PHE A 454 13.09 -6.22 13.60
CA PHE A 454 12.15 -6.61 12.55
C PHE A 454 12.89 -6.80 11.23
N VAL A 455 12.23 -7.49 10.31
CA VAL A 455 12.62 -7.52 8.89
C VAL A 455 11.59 -6.73 8.11
N LEU A 456 12.04 -5.65 7.48
CA LEU A 456 11.29 -4.91 6.48
C LEU A 456 11.24 -5.72 5.20
N ASN A 457 10.03 -6.04 4.76
CA ASN A 457 9.78 -6.78 3.53
C ASN A 457 9.09 -5.86 2.53
N ILE A 458 9.60 -5.83 1.30
CA ILE A 458 9.00 -5.15 0.15
C ILE A 458 8.76 -6.20 -0.93
N VAL A 459 7.50 -6.53 -1.15
CA VAL A 459 7.10 -7.63 -2.04
C VAL A 459 6.20 -7.09 -3.15
N CYS A 460 6.57 -7.36 -4.40
CA CYS A 460 5.71 -7.05 -5.55
C CYS A 460 4.73 -8.20 -5.78
N ASP A 461 3.46 -7.93 -6.07
CA ASP A 461 2.48 -8.99 -6.32
C ASP A 461 2.58 -9.61 -7.73
N SER A 462 3.32 -8.99 -8.64
CA SER A 462 3.26 -9.25 -10.08
C SER A 462 4.52 -9.82 -10.70
N TYR A 463 5.67 -9.68 -10.06
CA TYR A 463 6.97 -10.12 -10.60
C TYR A 463 7.70 -10.97 -9.57
N ILE A 464 8.27 -12.08 -10.03
CA ILE A 464 8.93 -13.09 -9.19
C ILE A 464 10.41 -12.72 -9.03
N GLY A 465 10.90 -12.77 -7.78
CA GLY A 465 12.32 -12.58 -7.46
C GLY A 465 12.76 -11.12 -7.42
N PHE A 466 11.83 -10.18 -7.21
CA PHE A 466 12.08 -8.75 -7.04
C PHE A 466 11.86 -8.27 -5.61
N ASP A 467 11.67 -9.19 -4.68
CA ASP A 467 11.46 -8.89 -3.27
C ASP A 467 12.73 -8.26 -2.67
N GLN A 468 12.56 -7.34 -1.72
CA GLN A 468 13.64 -6.75 -0.95
C GLN A 468 13.39 -7.00 0.54
N GLU A 469 14.45 -7.36 1.25
CA GLU A 469 14.44 -7.60 2.69
C GLU A 469 15.55 -6.76 3.32
N GLN A 470 15.23 -6.08 4.42
CA GLN A 470 16.22 -5.34 5.22
C GLN A 470 15.91 -5.52 6.71
N GLU A 471 16.92 -5.89 7.49
CA GLU A 471 16.83 -5.90 8.94
C GLU A 471 16.76 -4.46 9.45
N ILE A 472 15.78 -4.17 10.30
CA ILE A 472 15.57 -2.87 10.92
C ILE A 472 15.22 -3.06 12.39
N THR A 473 15.79 -2.23 13.25
CA THR A 473 15.55 -2.28 14.69
C THR A 473 14.66 -1.11 15.09
N LEU A 474 13.54 -1.42 15.74
CA LEU A 474 12.71 -0.42 16.40
C LEU A 474 13.18 -0.26 17.84
N GLU A 475 13.78 0.88 18.17
CA GLU A 475 14.20 1.20 19.53
C GLU A 475 13.10 2.01 20.21
N VAL A 476 12.45 1.41 21.19
CA VAL A 476 11.45 2.09 22.03
C VAL A 476 12.13 2.44 23.35
N GLU A 477 12.28 3.73 23.63
CA GLU A 477 12.89 4.22 24.86
C GLU A 477 11.85 4.76 25.85
N ASP A 478 12.29 4.98 27.09
CA ASP A 478 11.44 5.52 28.16
C ASP A 478 11.14 7.00 27.95
N LEU A 479 9.98 7.44 28.45
CA LEU A 479 9.51 8.82 28.44
C LEU A 479 10.50 9.77 29.14
N GLU A 480 11.22 9.30 30.16
CA GLU A 480 12.22 10.12 30.87
C GLU A 480 13.42 10.48 29.98
N LYS A 481 13.88 9.55 29.13
CA LYS A 481 14.95 9.81 28.16
C LYS A 481 14.47 10.72 27.05
N ALA A 482 13.26 10.51 26.55
CA ALA A 482 12.64 11.40 25.57
C ALA A 482 12.54 12.84 26.11
N ALA A 483 12.18 13.01 27.39
CA ALA A 483 12.13 14.32 28.05
C ALA A 483 13.51 14.96 28.23
N ALA A 484 14.55 14.17 28.51
CA ALA A 484 15.92 14.67 28.62
C ALA A 484 16.45 15.19 27.26
N VAL A 485 16.22 14.43 26.18
CA VAL A 485 16.60 14.85 24.81
C VAL A 485 15.84 16.11 24.40
N ALA A 486 14.54 16.20 24.70
CA ALA A 486 13.76 17.41 24.41
C ALA A 486 14.25 18.64 25.19
N GLN A 487 14.68 18.47 26.45
CA GLN A 487 15.23 19.57 27.26
C GLN A 487 16.59 20.06 26.79
N GLU A 488 17.44 19.18 26.23
CA GLU A 488 18.72 19.59 25.65
C GLU A 488 18.53 20.46 24.39
N ASP A 489 17.49 20.20 23.59
CA ASP A 489 17.18 20.98 22.39
C ASP A 489 16.51 22.33 22.70
N ASP A 490 15.63 22.41 23.70
CA ASP A 490 14.99 23.67 24.14
C ASP A 490 15.98 24.66 24.78
N ILE A 491 17.19 24.21 25.15
CA ILE A 491 18.29 25.03 25.70
C ILE A 491 19.36 25.30 24.64
N SER A 492 18.97 25.52 23.38
CA SER A 492 19.82 26.31 22.47
C SER A 492 19.75 27.79 22.88
N GLU A 493 20.39 28.15 24.00
CA GLU A 493 20.71 29.56 24.27
C GLU A 493 21.51 30.11 23.09
N PRO A 494 21.18 31.28 22.52
CA PRO A 494 21.84 31.78 21.33
C PRO A 494 23.34 31.87 21.57
N ASP A 495 24.12 31.16 20.76
CA ASP A 495 25.58 31.14 20.86
C ASP A 495 26.13 32.58 21.00
N GLU A 496 27.07 32.77 21.94
CA GLU A 496 27.65 34.07 22.32
C GLU A 496 28.24 34.86 21.13
N ASP A 497 28.56 34.19 20.02
CA ASP A 497 29.11 34.77 18.80
C ASP A 497 28.06 35.17 17.75
N SER A 498 26.77 34.90 17.99
CA SER A 498 25.67 35.37 17.15
C SER A 498 25.29 36.81 17.51
N ILE A 499 24.95 37.62 16.50
CA ILE A 499 24.48 39.02 16.66
C ILE A 499 23.31 39.11 17.65
N ALA A 500 22.50 38.05 17.74
CA ALA A 500 21.38 37.94 18.68
C ALA A 500 21.85 37.87 20.16
N GLY A 501 22.91 37.10 20.46
CA GLY A 501 23.48 36.99 21.81
C GLY A 501 24.09 38.31 22.29
N GLN A 502 24.79 39.01 21.39
CA GLN A 502 25.37 40.33 21.67
C GLN A 502 24.30 41.41 21.92
N MET A 503 23.20 41.37 21.15
CA MET A 503 22.06 42.29 21.32
C MET A 503 21.31 42.07 22.63
N GLN A 504 21.20 40.82 23.09
CA GLN A 504 20.54 40.49 24.35
C GLN A 504 21.35 40.96 25.56
N ALA A 505 22.68 40.74 25.56
CA ALA A 505 23.59 41.25 26.58
C ALA A 505 23.62 42.78 26.66
N LEU A 506 23.55 43.47 25.51
CA LEU A 506 23.43 44.93 25.43
C LEU A 506 22.10 45.47 25.96
N LYS A 507 21.01 44.70 25.86
CA LYS A 507 19.66 45.13 26.24
C LYS A 507 19.32 44.86 27.70
N THR A 508 19.84 43.78 28.29
CA THR A 508 19.55 43.38 29.68
C THR A 508 20.62 43.81 30.67
N GLY A 509 21.82 44.19 30.20
CA GLY A 509 22.92 44.65 31.05
C GLY A 509 23.51 43.59 31.98
N GLN A 510 23.08 42.33 31.86
CA GLN A 510 23.66 41.19 32.55
C GLN A 510 24.50 40.37 31.58
N ALA A 511 25.75 40.09 31.96
CA ALA A 511 26.55 39.08 31.28
C ALA A 511 25.96 37.69 31.59
N PRO A 512 25.82 36.80 30.59
CA PRO A 512 25.33 35.45 30.82
C PRO A 512 26.29 34.66 31.73
N PRO A 513 25.80 33.64 32.46
CA PRO A 513 26.62 32.84 33.36
C PRO A 513 27.68 32.06 32.56
N LYS A 514 28.95 32.16 32.96
CA LYS A 514 30.05 31.41 32.35
C LYS A 514 29.82 29.90 32.50
N LYS A 515 29.77 29.16 31.38
CA LYS A 515 29.99 27.71 31.39
C LYS A 515 31.40 27.40 31.92
N LYS A 516 31.50 26.50 32.91
CA LYS A 516 32.76 25.87 33.29
C LYS A 516 33.23 25.02 32.11
N ARG A 517 34.40 25.37 31.53
CA ARG A 517 35.10 24.51 30.57
C ARG A 517 35.38 23.16 31.24
N VAL A 518 34.80 22.09 30.69
CA VAL A 518 35.38 20.75 30.83
C VAL A 518 36.65 20.77 29.98
N ALA A 519 37.80 20.57 30.63
CA ALA A 519 39.06 20.44 29.95
C ALA A 519 39.09 19.07 29.25
N GLU A 520 39.16 19.07 27.93
CA GLU A 520 39.77 17.97 27.19
C GLU A 520 41.21 17.83 27.70
N SER A 521 41.48 16.76 28.43
CA SER A 521 42.84 16.32 28.70
C SER A 521 43.16 15.24 27.67
N SER A 522 44.01 15.65 26.73
CA SER A 522 44.83 14.76 25.91
C SER A 522 45.79 13.99 26.84
N GLU A 523 45.61 12.67 26.91
CA GLU A 523 46.61 11.75 27.47
C GLU A 523 47.72 11.54 26.43
N ASP A 524 48.94 11.97 26.76
CA ASP A 524 50.19 11.44 26.23
C ASP A 524 51.28 11.63 27.31
N ASP A 525 51.52 10.53 28.01
CA ASP A 525 52.79 9.93 28.46
C ASP A 525 54.02 10.79 28.88
N GLU A 526 54.58 10.35 30.02
CA GLU A 526 56.02 10.20 30.36
C GLU A 526 56.66 11.04 31.50
N SER A 527 57.53 10.31 32.24
CA SER A 527 58.44 10.64 33.34
C SER A 527 57.82 10.75 34.74
N ASP A 528 58.01 9.80 35.66
CA ASP A 528 59.25 9.23 36.25
C ASP A 528 59.86 10.13 37.35
N THR A 529 60.24 9.44 38.43
CA THR A 529 61.05 9.82 39.60
C THR A 529 60.45 10.55 40.81
N ASP A 530 60.58 9.81 41.92
CA ASP A 530 60.94 10.20 43.28
C ASP A 530 59.84 10.66 44.25
N GLY A 531 59.37 9.66 45.00
CA GLY A 531 58.77 9.85 46.30
C GLY A 531 59.82 10.13 47.37
N ASP A 532 59.52 11.12 48.20
CA ASP A 532 60.06 11.24 49.55
C ASP A 532 58.94 10.98 50.54
N ALA A 533 59.21 10.03 51.43
CA ALA A 533 58.35 9.58 52.50
C ALA A 533 58.87 10.07 53.85
N ALA A 534 57.97 9.98 54.82
CA ALA A 534 58.15 10.01 56.27
C ALA A 534 58.15 11.41 56.90
N ASP A 535 57.08 11.79 57.61
CA ASP A 535 56.65 11.33 58.96
C ASP A 535 57.20 12.31 60.00
N ASP A 536 56.33 13.15 60.58
CA ASP A 536 56.59 13.70 61.91
C ASP A 536 55.29 14.12 62.62
N THR A 537 55.02 13.35 63.67
CA THR A 537 54.37 13.62 64.95
C THR A 537 53.56 14.93 65.17
N SER A 538 52.38 14.79 65.77
CA SER A 538 52.16 15.15 67.20
C SER A 538 50.69 15.03 67.61
N GLU A 539 50.52 14.55 68.84
CA GLU A 539 49.31 14.29 69.61
C GLU A 539 48.38 15.50 69.78
N THR A 540 47.07 15.29 69.97
CA THR A 540 46.41 15.48 71.29
C THR A 540 44.90 15.25 71.22
N ASP A 541 44.42 14.62 72.29
CA ASP A 541 43.06 14.27 72.67
C ASP A 541 42.04 15.41 72.59
N THR A 542 40.77 15.08 72.31
CA THR A 542 39.73 15.19 73.34
C THR A 542 38.44 14.49 72.91
N GLU A 543 38.00 13.59 73.78
CA GLU A 543 36.71 12.93 73.76
C GLU A 543 35.56 13.91 74.01
N THR A 544 34.36 13.65 73.47
CA THR A 544 33.17 13.39 74.30
C THR A 544 31.95 13.01 73.43
N ASP A 545 31.51 11.77 73.65
CA ASP A 545 30.14 11.25 73.76
C ASP A 545 28.95 12.16 73.41
N THR A 546 27.99 11.61 72.65
CA THR A 546 26.80 10.99 73.25
C THR A 546 25.88 10.35 72.19
N ASP A 547 25.59 9.06 72.44
CA ASP A 547 24.39 8.24 72.18
C ASP A 547 23.21 8.88 71.41
N GLY A 548 22.53 8.20 70.50
CA GLY A 548 22.09 6.81 70.59
C GLY A 548 20.64 6.76 71.03
N GLU A 549 19.72 6.78 70.06
CA GLU A 549 18.49 5.97 69.98
C GLU A 549 17.93 6.00 68.55
#